data_AF-A0A0Q5TLV8-F1
#
_entry.id   AF-A0A0Q5TLV8-F1
#
_cell.length_a   1.000
_cell.length_b   1.000
_cell.length_c   1.000
_cell.angle_alpha   90.00
_cell.angle_beta   90.00
_cell.angle_gamma   90.00
#
_symmetry.space_group_name_H-M   'P 1'
#
loop_
_entity.id
_entity.type
_entity.pdbx_description
1 polymer ?
#
loop_
_entity_poly.entity_id
_entity_poly.type
_entity_poly.pdbx_seq_one_letter_code
_entity_poly.pdbx_strand_id
1 'polypeptide(L)' 'MNRVELGRSIAARRQDLGLKQEDAAEMANLTAKTLYTIERGKGNPSLASLEKLLDVLGMTLHIAIRSTDDEGARL' A
#
# COMPACT_ATOMS: atom_id res chain seq x y z
N MET A 1 5.15 0.84 10.52
CA MET A 1 5.13 0.75 9.04
C MET A 1 5.33 2.14 8.43
N ASN A 2 6.24 2.29 7.48
CA ASN A 2 6.45 3.50 6.68
C ASN A 2 5.94 3.33 5.23
N ARG A 3 6.00 4.39 4.40
CA ARG A 3 5.51 4.37 3.00
C ARG A 3 6.18 3.33 2.11
N VAL A 4 7.46 3.02 2.34
CA VAL A 4 8.22 2.05 1.54
C VAL A 4 7.80 0.64 1.92
N GLU A 5 7.62 0.37 3.21
CA GLU A 5 7.13 -0.92 3.72
C GLU A 5 5.70 -1.20 3.23
N LEU A 6 4.82 -0.20 3.27
CA LEU A 6 3.46 -0.29 2.72
C LEU A 6 3.49 -0.64 1.23
N GLY A 7 4.27 0.10 0.43
CA GLY A 7 4.39 -0.15 -1.00
C GLY A 7 4.89 -1.55 -1.33
N ARG A 8 5.87 -2.07 -0.57
CA ARG A 8 6.35 -3.45 -0.72
C ARG A 8 5.28 -4.48 -0.34
N SER A 9 4.52 -4.24 0.72
CA SER A 9 3.42 -5.13 1.12
C SER A 9 2.34 -5.22 0.03
N ILE A 10 1.99 -4.09 -0.59
CA ILE A 10 1.05 -4.02 -1.70
C ILE A 10 1.59 -4.80 -2.91
N ALA A 11 2.86 -4.57 -3.27
CA ALA A 11 3.49 -5.25 -4.41
C ALA A 11 3.56 -6.77 -4.22
N ALA A 12 3.95 -7.21 -3.01
CA ALA A 12 4.00 -8.62 -2.67
C ALA A 12 2.62 -9.26 -2.78
N ARG A 13 1.60 -8.64 -2.17
CA ARG A 13 0.22 -9.16 -2.25
C ARG A 13 -0.28 -9.24 -3.68
N ARG A 14 -0.02 -8.23 -4.51
CA ARG A 14 -0.38 -8.26 -5.94
C ARG A 14 0.28 -9.42 -6.67
N GLN A 15 1.56 -9.68 -6.40
CA GLN A 15 2.30 -10.80 -6.99
C GLN A 15 1.74 -12.16 -6.53
N ASP A 16 1.36 -12.30 -5.26
CA ASP A 16 0.73 -13.51 -4.74
C ASP A 16 -0.61 -13.83 -5.43
N LEU A 17 -1.33 -12.79 -5.86
CA LEU A 17 -2.56 -12.90 -6.65
C LEU A 17 -2.30 -13.12 -8.15
N GLY A 18 -1.04 -13.13 -8.60
CA GLY A 18 -0.66 -13.32 -10.00
C GLY A 18 -1.02 -12.14 -10.92
N LEU A 19 -1.31 -10.95 -10.36
CA LEU A 19 -1.76 -9.80 -11.13
C LEU A 19 -0.59 -8.96 -11.64
N LYS A 20 -0.69 -8.45 -12.89
CA LYS A 20 0.22 -7.41 -13.37
C LYS A 20 -0.14 -6.06 -12.75
N GLN A 21 0.78 -5.10 -12.83
CA GLN A 21 0.52 -3.74 -12.34
C GLN A 21 -0.60 -3.06 -13.15
N GLU A 22 -0.66 -3.27 -14.47
CA GLU A 22 -1.75 -2.67 -15.26
C GLU A 22 -3.12 -3.21 -14.84
N ASP A 23 -3.24 -4.54 -14.70
CA ASP A 23 -4.50 -5.21 -14.35
C ASP A 23 -5.01 -4.74 -12.97
N ALA A 24 -4.15 -4.77 -11.95
CA ALA A 24 -4.53 -4.35 -10.59
C ALA A 24 -4.86 -2.85 -10.52
N ALA A 25 -4.16 -2.02 -11.27
CA ALA A 25 -4.46 -0.59 -11.34
C ALA A 25 -5.81 -0.33 -12.01
N GLU A 26 -6.09 -1.02 -13.12
CA GLU A 26 -7.37 -0.90 -13.83
C GLU A 26 -8.54 -1.34 -12.95
N MET A 27 -8.42 -2.49 -12.28
CA MET A 27 -9.42 -2.98 -11.31
C MET A 27 -9.68 -1.98 -10.17
N ALA A 28 -8.64 -1.26 -9.73
CA ALA A 28 -8.73 -0.24 -8.69
C ALA A 28 -9.16 1.15 -9.24
N ASN A 29 -9.40 1.27 -10.55
CA ASN A 29 -9.64 2.53 -11.25
C ASN A 29 -8.53 3.57 -11.00
N LEU A 30 -7.29 3.12 -11.13
CA LEU A 30 -6.04 3.87 -11.03
C LEU A 30 -5.24 3.72 -12.33
N THR A 31 -4.23 4.58 -12.51
CA THR A 31 -3.26 4.39 -13.59
C THR A 31 -2.17 3.41 -13.16
N ALA A 32 -1.61 2.64 -14.10
CA ALA A 32 -0.45 1.79 -13.84
C ALA A 32 0.74 2.59 -13.26
N LYS A 33 0.93 3.84 -13.71
CA LYS A 33 1.93 4.76 -13.15
C LYS A 33 1.68 5.06 -11.67
N THR A 34 0.43 5.28 -11.29
CA THR A 34 0.04 5.49 -9.88
C THR A 34 0.43 4.27 -9.06
N LEU A 35 0.00 3.06 -9.45
CA LEU A 35 0.34 1.84 -8.73
C LEU A 35 1.86 1.61 -8.66
N TYR A 36 2.57 1.82 -9.76
CA TYR A 36 4.04 1.75 -9.79
C TYR A 36 4.71 2.68 -8.77
N THR A 37 4.24 3.93 -8.65
CA THR A 37 4.80 4.87 -7.65
C THR A 37 4.44 4.51 -6.22
N ILE A 38 3.23 3.97 -5.98
CA ILE A 38 2.79 3.47 -4.68
C ILE A 38 3.69 2.31 -4.23
N GLU A 39 3.89 1.30 -5.09
CA GLU A 39 4.68 0.10 -4.77
C GLU A 39 6.15 0.41 -4.46
N ARG A 40 6.69 1.49 -5.04
CA ARG A 40 8.05 1.97 -4.73
C ARG A 40 8.13 2.91 -3.53
N GLY A 41 7.02 3.19 -2.85
CA GLY A 41 6.96 4.15 -1.74
C GLY A 41 7.26 5.59 -2.15
N LYS A 42 7.16 5.91 -3.45
CA LYS A 42 7.39 7.26 -4.01
C LYS A 42 6.09 8.05 -4.19
N GLY A 43 4.95 7.37 -4.25
CA GLY A 43 3.63 7.98 -4.35
C GLY A 43 3.13 8.53 -3.02
N ASN A 44 2.21 9.49 -3.09
CA ASN A 44 1.40 9.95 -1.98
C ASN A 44 -0.09 9.75 -2.36
N PRO A 45 -0.59 8.49 -2.35
CA PRO A 45 -1.98 8.22 -2.72
C PRO A 45 -2.93 8.88 -1.72
N SER A 46 -4.11 9.28 -2.19
CA SER A 46 -5.21 9.61 -1.29
C SER A 46 -5.69 8.34 -0.58
N LEU A 47 -6.33 8.49 0.58
CA LEU A 47 -6.95 7.37 1.28
C LEU A 47 -7.94 6.62 0.37
N ALA A 48 -8.77 7.35 -0.38
CA ALA A 48 -9.73 6.76 -1.32
C ALA A 48 -9.06 5.93 -2.43
N SER A 49 -7.89 6.36 -2.95
CA SER A 49 -7.13 5.56 -3.92
C SER A 49 -6.52 4.32 -3.28
N LEU A 50 -6.08 4.43 -2.03
CA LEU A 50 -5.54 3.30 -1.28
C LEU A 50 -6.63 2.27 -0.97
N GLU A 51 -7.80 2.70 -0.52
CA GLU A 51 -8.95 1.82 -0.23
C GLU A 51 -9.36 1.00 -1.46
N LYS A 52 -9.55 1.64 -2.62
CA LYS A 52 -9.86 0.93 -3.88
C LYS A 52 -8.83 -0.14 -4.24
N LEU A 53 -7.55 0.18 -4.03
CA LEU A 53 -6.46 -0.75 -4.31
C LEU A 53 -6.46 -1.91 -3.30
N LEU A 54 -6.67 -1.63 -2.01
CA LEU A 54 -6.71 -2.66 -0.97
C LEU A 54 -7.92 -3.59 -1.18
N ASP A 55 -9.07 -3.07 -1.58
CA ASP A 55 -10.27 -3.87 -1.92
C ASP A 55 -9.97 -4.90 -3.03
N VAL A 56 -9.34 -4.45 -4.11
CA VAL A 56 -8.90 -5.34 -5.22
C VAL A 56 -7.92 -6.40 -4.76
N LEU A 57 -7.03 -6.05 -3.83
CA LEU A 57 -6.01 -6.96 -3.31
C LEU A 57 -6.51 -7.84 -2.15
N GLY A 58 -7.76 -7.69 -1.72
CA GLY A 58 -8.33 -8.38 -0.57
C GLY A 58 -7.59 -8.05 0.73
N MET A 59 -7.21 -6.78 0.90
CA MET A 59 -6.50 -6.26 2.07
C MET A 59 -7.36 -5.25 2.82
N THR A 60 -7.03 -5.01 4.09
CA THR A 60 -7.71 -4.01 4.93
C THR A 60 -6.68 -3.17 5.66
N LEU A 61 -6.95 -1.87 5.81
CA LEU A 61 -6.09 -0.95 6.58
C LEU A 61 -6.56 -0.89 8.03
N HIS A 62 -5.64 -1.14 8.97
CA HIS A 62 -5.90 -1.03 10.41
C HIS A 62 -5.08 0.09 11.03
N ILE A 63 -5.72 0.90 11.89
CA ILE A 63 -5.08 1.97 12.66
C ILE A 63 -5.01 1.51 14.12
N ALA A 64 -3.83 1.63 14.72
CA ALA A 64 -3.58 1.26 16.10
C ALA A 64 -2.77 2.35 16.82
N ILE A 65 -2.87 2.38 18.15
CA ILE A 65 -2.04 3.24 18.98
C ILE A 65 -0.60 2.72 18.92
N ARG A 66 0.36 3.61 18.68
CA ARG A 66 1.79 3.28 18.74
C ARG A 66 2.14 2.92 20.18
N SER A 67 2.64 1.71 20.42
CA SER A 67 3.25 1.35 21.70
C SER A 67 4.53 2.14 21.89
N THR A 68 4.69 2.79 23.04
CA THR A 68 5.89 3.54 23.43
C THR A 68 7.15 2.67 23.53
N ASP A 69 6.99 1.35 23.52
CA ASP A 69 8.09 0.38 23.57
C ASP A 69 8.91 0.34 22.27
N ASP A 70 8.38 0.89 21.17
CA ASP A 70 9.11 1.12 19.92
C ASP A 70 9.94 2.43 19.94
N GLU A 71 9.77 3.29 20.96
CA GLU A 71 10.45 4.58 21.14
C GLU A 71 11.29 4.64 22.43
N GLY A 72 11.97 3.54 22.76
CA GLY A 72 13.06 3.55 23.74
C GLY A 72 14.31 4.29 23.22
N ALA A 73 14.22 5.58 22.89
CA ALA A 73 15.35 6.52 22.85
C ALA A 73 14.88 7.94 22.44
N ARG A 74 14.86 8.83 23.43
CA ARG A 74 15.02 10.31 23.40
C ARG A 74 13.85 11.05 24.04
N LEU A 75 13.90 11.08 25.38
CA LEU A 75 13.80 12.36 26.09
C LEU A 75 15.19 13.02 26.10
#